data_AF-A0A3D4PG86-F1
#
_entry.id   AF-A0A3D4PG86-F1
#
_cell.length_a   1.000
_cell.length_b   1.000
_cell.length_c   1.000
_cell.angle_alpha   90.00
_cell.angle_beta   90.00
_cell.angle_gamma   90.00
#
_symmetry.space_group_name_H-M   'P 1'
#
loop_
_entity.id
_entity.type
_entity.pdbx_description
1 polymer ?
#
loop_
_entity_poly.entity_id
_entity_poly.type
_entity_poly.pdbx_seq_one_letter_code
_entity_poly.pdbx_strand_id
1 'polypeptide(L)'
;MLLQNAAFIPMFRDAMQSRGSIADLSIEKLQQSKIEDNFSVDRIFKDLGREPISAAAETYKFLQNNGSPQELIDTARLLVFLKGNDAHDYKFSSAVLEDFQHVSPEWRNFYLAANMPKMQHTQSRDNDLVQRTRDAFA
;
A
#
# COMPACT_ATOMS: atom_id res chain seq x y z
N MET A 1 13.73 17.95 2.26
CA MET A 1 12.45 17.52 1.67
C MET A 1 11.22 17.83 2.55
N LEU A 2 11.30 17.74 3.89
CA LEU A 2 10.17 18.05 4.78
C LEU A 2 9.65 19.50 4.66
N LEU A 3 10.53 20.49 4.54
CA LEU A 3 10.13 21.90 4.41
C LEU A 3 9.39 22.19 3.09
N GLN A 4 9.78 21.51 2.00
CA GLN A 4 9.05 21.58 0.74
C GLN A 4 7.69 20.90 0.87
N ASN A 5 7.62 19.71 1.47
CA ASN A 5 6.35 19.02 1.73
C ASN A 5 5.37 19.92 2.51
N ALA A 6 5.84 20.56 3.59
CA ALA A 6 5.03 21.47 4.38
C ALA A 6 4.46 22.66 3.57
N ALA A 7 5.25 23.20 2.63
CA ALA A 7 4.80 24.27 1.74
C ALA A 7 3.73 23.79 0.72
N PHE A 8 3.74 22.52 0.32
CA PHE A 8 2.76 21.93 -0.60
C PHE A 8 1.42 21.58 0.06
N ILE A 9 1.37 21.37 1.38
CA ILE A 9 0.12 21.03 2.08
C ILE A 9 -1.02 22.04 1.84
N PRO A 10 -0.84 23.36 2.03
CA PRO A 10 -1.92 24.32 1.75
C PRO A 10 -2.32 24.33 0.28
N MET A 11 -1.36 24.26 -0.65
CA MET A 11 -1.63 24.18 -2.10
C MET A 11 -2.42 22.92 -2.47
N PHE A 12 -2.06 21.78 -1.87
CA PHE A 12 -2.75 20.52 -2.07
C PHE A 12 -4.19 20.59 -1.55
N ARG A 13 -4.40 21.14 -0.35
CA ARG A 13 -5.74 21.33 0.21
C ARG A 13 -6.62 22.17 -0.71
N ASP A 14 -6.11 23.30 -1.19
CA ASP A 14 -6.86 24.20 -2.06
C ASP A 14 -7.14 23.53 -3.43
N ALA A 15 -6.17 22.77 -3.96
CA ALA A 15 -6.37 21.97 -5.17
C ALA A 15 -7.44 20.88 -4.97
N MET A 16 -7.49 20.23 -3.80
CA MET A 16 -8.52 19.24 -3.49
C MET A 16 -9.91 19.88 -3.43
N GLN A 17 -10.07 21.05 -2.81
CA GLN A 17 -11.36 21.78 -2.82
C GLN A 17 -11.86 22.06 -4.25
N SER A 18 -10.94 22.31 -5.19
CA SER A 18 -11.30 22.56 -6.60
C SER A 18 -11.62 21.31 -7.42
N ARG A 19 -11.27 20.10 -6.95
CA ARG A 19 -11.42 18.84 -7.69
C ARG A 19 -12.84 18.27 -7.73
N GLY A 20 -13.83 18.97 -7.16
CA GLY A 20 -15.22 18.51 -7.15
C GLY A 20 -15.44 17.32 -6.21
N SER A 21 -16.11 16.27 -6.68
CA SER A 21 -16.51 15.10 -5.88
C SER A 21 -15.33 14.20 -5.50
N ILE A 22 -14.58 14.58 -4.47
CA ILE A 22 -13.64 13.70 -3.80
C ILE A 22 -14.43 12.72 -2.92
N ALA A 23 -14.03 11.45 -2.92
CA ALA A 23 -14.63 10.45 -2.05
C ALA A 23 -14.50 10.88 -0.58
N ASP A 24 -15.62 10.87 0.15
CA ASP A 24 -15.63 11.11 1.59
C ASP A 24 -15.01 9.89 2.31
N LEU A 25 -13.69 9.82 2.30
CA LEU A 25 -12.90 8.78 2.95
C LEU A 25 -12.13 9.43 4.09
N SER A 26 -12.40 8.97 5.32
CA SER A 26 -11.64 9.36 6.50
C SER A 26 -10.77 8.21 6.97
N ILE A 27 -9.69 8.56 7.66
CA ILE A 27 -8.80 7.63 8.37
C ILE A 27 -9.60 6.71 9.32
N GLU A 28 -10.65 7.24 9.94
CA GLU A 28 -11.52 6.52 10.87
C GLU A 28 -12.34 5.41 10.20
N LYS A 29 -12.72 5.56 8.92
CA LYS A 29 -13.50 4.55 8.20
C LYS A 29 -12.73 3.24 7.99
N LEU A 30 -11.39 3.30 7.88
CA LEU A 30 -10.53 2.10 7.82
C LEU A 30 -10.58 1.28 9.12
N GLN A 31 -10.85 1.92 10.26
CA GLN A 31 -10.90 1.27 11.57
C GLN A 31 -12.21 0.52 11.84
N GLN A 32 -13.29 0.85 11.11
CA GLN A 32 -14.65 0.39 11.40
C GLN A 32 -15.15 -0.76 10.51
N SER A 33 -14.30 -1.33 9.65
CA SER A 33 -14.76 -2.30 8.66
C SER A 33 -15.31 -3.58 9.34
N LYS A 34 -16.47 -4.09 8.91
CA LYS A 34 -17.06 -5.36 9.40
C LYS A 34 -16.51 -6.56 8.64
N ILE A 35 -15.19 -6.62 8.46
CA ILE A 35 -14.55 -7.68 7.68
C ILE A 35 -14.14 -8.83 8.62
N GLU A 36 -14.25 -10.07 8.14
CA GLU A 36 -13.93 -11.34 8.82
C GLU A 36 -12.57 -11.33 9.54
N ASP A 37 -12.39 -12.06 10.63
CA ASP A 37 -11.15 -11.95 11.43
C ASP A 37 -9.94 -12.73 10.89
N ASN A 38 -10.10 -13.55 9.84
CA ASN A 38 -9.03 -14.39 9.30
C ASN A 38 -8.53 -13.89 7.94
N PHE A 39 -7.57 -12.97 7.96
CA PHE A 39 -6.85 -12.50 6.77
C PHE A 39 -5.50 -13.18 6.66
N SER A 40 -5.17 -13.63 5.45
CA SER A 40 -3.80 -13.99 5.08
C SER A 40 -3.19 -12.88 4.23
N VAL A 41 -1.86 -12.80 4.22
CA VAL A 41 -1.11 -11.88 3.37
C VAL A 41 -1.44 -12.09 1.88
N ASP A 42 -1.57 -13.35 1.45
CA ASP A 42 -1.98 -13.70 0.09
C ASP A 42 -3.37 -13.15 -0.28
N ARG A 43 -4.34 -13.24 0.65
CA ARG A 43 -5.69 -12.70 0.44
C ARG A 43 -5.63 -11.18 0.27
N ILE A 44 -4.92 -10.50 1.17
CA ILE A 44 -4.75 -9.04 1.12
C ILE A 44 -4.21 -8.58 -0.24
N PHE A 45 -3.11 -9.20 -0.72
CA PHE A 45 -2.52 -8.82 -2.02
C PHE A 45 -3.30 -9.31 -3.24
N LYS A 46 -4.25 -10.23 -3.07
CA LYS A 46 -5.21 -10.60 -4.12
C LYS A 46 -6.37 -9.60 -4.17
N ASP A 47 -6.93 -9.26 -3.02
CA ASP A 47 -8.07 -8.35 -2.90
C ASP A 47 -7.65 -6.91 -3.21
N LEU A 48 -6.37 -6.57 -3.02
CA LEU A 48 -5.81 -5.28 -3.40
C LEU A 48 -5.97 -4.96 -4.89
N GLY A 49 -5.97 -5.96 -5.77
CA GLY A 49 -6.19 -5.76 -7.21
C GLY A 49 -7.66 -5.59 -7.61
N ARG A 50 -8.60 -5.83 -6.70
CA ARG A 50 -10.05 -5.77 -6.93
C ARG A 50 -10.69 -4.61 -6.20
N GLU A 51 -10.47 -4.56 -4.88
CA GLU A 51 -11.10 -3.63 -3.95
C GLU A 51 -10.02 -2.99 -3.06
N PRO A 52 -9.22 -2.03 -3.58
CA PRO A 52 -8.02 -1.55 -2.89
C PRO A 52 -8.29 -0.95 -1.51
N ILE A 53 -9.43 -0.30 -1.34
CA ILE A 53 -9.83 0.29 -0.05
C ILE A 53 -10.25 -0.78 0.96
N SER A 54 -10.90 -1.86 0.50
CA SER A 54 -11.19 -3.02 1.36
C SER A 54 -9.89 -3.68 1.81
N ALA A 55 -8.98 -3.97 0.88
CA ALA A 55 -7.69 -4.58 1.18
C ALA A 55 -6.84 -3.73 2.14
N ALA A 56 -6.92 -2.39 2.05
CA ALA A 56 -6.30 -1.50 3.04
C ALA A 56 -6.90 -1.70 4.45
N ALA A 57 -8.23 -1.78 4.56
CA ALA A 57 -8.89 -2.05 5.85
C ALA A 57 -8.56 -3.45 6.39
N GLU A 58 -8.48 -4.45 5.52
CA GLU A 58 -8.04 -5.82 5.87
C GLU A 58 -6.61 -5.84 6.37
N THR A 59 -5.71 -5.11 5.72
CA THR A 59 -4.32 -4.93 6.16
C THR A 59 -4.25 -4.33 7.55
N TYR A 60 -5.03 -3.26 7.80
CA TYR A 60 -5.08 -2.64 9.11
C TYR A 60 -5.55 -3.64 10.18
N LYS A 61 -6.64 -4.37 9.93
CA LYS A 61 -7.14 -5.39 10.86
C LYS A 61 -6.15 -6.52 11.10
N PHE A 62 -5.53 -7.04 10.05
CA PHE A 62 -4.50 -8.08 10.15
C PHE A 62 -3.38 -7.65 11.11
N LEU A 63 -2.87 -6.43 10.94
CA LEU A 63 -1.81 -5.88 11.78
C LEU A 63 -2.27 -5.61 13.23
N GLN A 64 -3.53 -5.20 13.44
CA GLN A 64 -4.10 -5.03 14.77
C GLN A 64 -4.33 -6.36 15.50
N ASN A 65 -4.58 -7.44 14.76
CA ASN A 65 -4.76 -8.80 15.29
C ASN A 65 -3.44 -9.57 15.44
N ASN A 66 -2.31 -8.86 15.66
CA ASN A 66 -0.96 -9.42 15.77
C ASN A 66 -0.45 -10.18 14.52
N GLY A 67 -1.02 -9.92 13.35
CA GLY A 67 -0.48 -10.39 12.07
C GLY A 67 0.93 -9.84 11.84
N SER A 68 1.79 -10.64 11.20
CA SER A 68 3.20 -10.30 10.99
C SER A 68 3.36 -9.13 10.01
N PRO A 69 3.83 -7.95 10.44
CA PRO A 69 4.11 -6.86 9.52
C PRO A 69 5.25 -7.21 8.57
N GLN A 70 6.18 -8.05 9.03
CA GLN A 70 7.32 -8.50 8.24
C GLN A 70 6.88 -9.34 7.03
N GLU A 71 5.91 -10.23 7.22
CA GLU A 71 5.36 -11.07 6.13
C GLU A 71 4.67 -10.22 5.06
N LEU A 72 3.91 -9.20 5.47
CA LEU A 72 3.33 -8.20 4.56
C LEU A 72 4.42 -7.43 3.80
N ILE A 73 5.43 -6.94 4.51
CA ILE A 73 6.54 -6.17 3.93
C ILE A 73 7.32 -7.02 2.93
N ASP A 74 7.66 -8.26 3.26
CA ASP A 74 8.44 -9.12 2.38
C ASP A 74 7.65 -9.51 1.12
N THR A 75 6.34 -9.73 1.27
CA THR A 75 5.45 -9.94 0.11
C THR A 75 5.36 -8.70 -0.76
N ALA A 76 5.22 -7.51 -0.16
CA ALA A 76 5.21 -6.24 -0.89
C ALA A 76 6.52 -6.02 -1.67
N ARG A 77 7.67 -6.31 -1.04
CA ARG A 77 9.01 -6.22 -1.66
C ARG A 77 9.12 -7.17 -2.85
N LEU A 78 8.69 -8.42 -2.70
CA LEU A 78 8.72 -9.38 -3.79
C LEU A 78 7.85 -8.88 -4.96
N LEU A 79 6.63 -8.42 -4.67
CA LEU A 79 5.70 -7.94 -5.69
C LEU A 79 6.21 -6.69 -6.41
N VAL A 80 6.88 -5.74 -5.75
CA VAL A 80 7.42 -4.57 -6.46
C VAL A 80 8.51 -4.96 -7.47
N PHE A 81 9.34 -5.97 -7.16
CA PHE A 81 10.32 -6.47 -8.13
C PHE A 81 9.69 -7.27 -9.26
N LEU A 82 8.64 -8.05 -8.97
CA LEU A 82 7.97 -8.88 -9.97
C LEU A 82 7.06 -8.07 -10.91
N LYS A 83 6.35 -7.08 -10.38
CA LYS A 83 5.24 -6.39 -11.04
C LYS A 83 5.56 -4.93 -11.40
N GLY A 84 6.42 -4.27 -10.61
CA GLY A 84 6.76 -2.85 -10.80
C GLY A 84 7.44 -2.62 -12.14
N ASN A 85 7.08 -1.53 -12.81
CA ASN A 85 7.60 -1.19 -14.14
C ASN A 85 7.94 0.30 -14.28
N ASP A 86 7.65 1.12 -13.28
CA ASP A 86 7.97 2.53 -13.25
C ASP A 86 8.82 2.89 -12.02
N ALA A 87 9.68 3.90 -12.15
CA ALA A 87 10.54 4.36 -11.05
C ALA A 87 9.74 4.78 -9.80
N HIS A 88 8.49 5.24 -9.97
CA HIS A 88 7.59 5.57 -8.88
C HIS A 88 7.18 4.35 -8.07
N ASP A 89 7.02 3.17 -8.66
CA ASP A 89 6.70 1.93 -7.94
C ASP A 89 7.79 1.63 -6.90
N TYR A 90 9.05 1.64 -7.33
CA TYR A 90 10.20 1.36 -6.47
C TYR A 90 10.40 2.43 -5.40
N LYS A 91 10.33 3.71 -5.78
CA LYS A 91 10.53 4.83 -4.84
C LYS A 91 9.44 4.87 -3.77
N PHE A 92 8.19 4.69 -4.18
CA PHE A 92 7.06 4.71 -3.27
C PHE A 92 7.09 3.50 -2.33
N SER A 93 7.19 2.28 -2.87
CA SER A 93 7.24 1.07 -2.04
C SER A 93 8.45 1.08 -1.11
N SER A 94 9.64 1.47 -1.58
CA SER A 94 10.82 1.56 -0.71
C SER A 94 10.60 2.52 0.45
N ALA A 95 10.08 3.73 0.18
CA ALA A 95 9.82 4.72 1.21
C ALA A 95 8.84 4.18 2.26
N VAL A 96 7.70 3.64 1.84
CA VAL A 96 6.68 3.14 2.78
C VAL A 96 7.20 1.96 3.61
N LEU A 97 7.89 1.01 2.99
CA LEU A 97 8.32 -0.21 3.67
C LEU A 97 9.49 0.05 4.64
N GLU A 98 10.32 1.05 4.36
CA GLU A 98 11.41 1.49 5.24
C GLU A 98 10.90 2.40 6.36
N ASP A 99 10.05 3.38 6.04
CA ASP A 99 9.49 4.33 6.99
C ASP A 99 8.63 3.63 8.05
N PHE A 100 7.96 2.51 7.73
CA PHE A 100 7.17 1.74 8.69
C PHE A 100 7.91 1.44 10.00
N GLN A 101 9.22 1.17 9.93
CA GLN A 101 10.06 0.90 11.12
C GLN A 101 10.34 2.15 11.96
N HIS A 102 10.19 3.33 11.37
CA HIS A 102 10.47 4.63 11.95
C HIS A 102 9.21 5.40 12.37
N VAL A 103 8.04 5.01 11.88
CA VAL A 103 6.74 5.52 12.34
C VAL A 103 6.45 5.02 13.75
N SER A 104 5.86 5.87 14.58
CA SER A 104 5.58 5.51 15.98
C SER A 104 4.64 4.28 16.07
N PRO A 105 4.76 3.45 17.13
CA PRO A 105 4.02 2.20 17.24
C PRO A 105 2.51 2.34 17.12
N GLU A 106 1.95 3.48 17.55
CA GLU A 106 0.52 3.76 17.54
C GLU A 106 0.00 4.02 16.12
N TRP A 107 0.87 4.47 15.21
CA TRP A 107 0.50 4.88 13.85
C TRP A 107 1.00 3.95 12.76
N ARG A 108 2.05 3.16 13.00
CA ARG A 108 2.73 2.38 11.95
C ARG A 108 1.81 1.39 11.21
N ASN A 109 0.90 0.73 11.93
CA ASN A 109 -0.04 -0.22 11.34
C ASN A 109 -1.00 0.48 10.38
N PHE A 110 -1.53 1.62 10.83
CA PHE A 110 -2.38 2.47 10.01
C PHE A 110 -1.62 3.01 8.80
N TYR A 111 -0.40 3.49 9.01
CA TYR A 111 0.47 4.01 7.97
C TYR A 111 0.70 2.99 6.84
N LEU A 112 1.06 1.75 7.18
CA LEU A 112 1.26 0.70 6.17
C LEU A 112 -0.04 0.41 5.41
N ALA A 113 -1.14 0.23 6.14
CA ALA A 113 -2.46 -0.05 5.57
C ALA A 113 -2.94 1.05 4.61
N ALA A 114 -2.81 2.33 5.00
CA ALA A 114 -3.25 3.48 4.20
C ALA A 114 -2.48 3.63 2.88
N ASN A 115 -1.25 3.10 2.80
CA ASN A 115 -0.44 3.13 1.59
C ASN A 115 -0.64 1.91 0.67
N MET A 116 -1.34 0.87 1.13
CA MET A 116 -1.59 -0.35 0.34
C MET A 116 -2.21 -0.08 -1.04
N PRO A 117 -3.17 0.85 -1.24
CA PRO A 117 -3.77 1.10 -2.56
C PRO A 117 -2.79 1.55 -3.66
N LYS A 118 -1.54 1.87 -3.30
CA LYS A 118 -0.46 2.24 -4.21
C LYS A 118 0.63 1.17 -4.33
N MET A 119 0.46 0.02 -3.67
CA MET A 119 1.37 -1.12 -3.77
C MET A 119 1.04 -2.00 -4.97
N GLN A 120 2.03 -2.77 -5.41
CA GLN A 120 1.84 -3.83 -6.38
C GLN A 120 1.04 -4.99 -5.77
N HIS A 121 0.26 -5.68 -6.62
CA HIS A 121 -0.64 -6.76 -6.20
C HIS A 121 -0.50 -7.99 -7.11
N THR A 122 -0.98 -9.14 -6.65
CA THR A 122 -0.77 -10.43 -7.33
C THR A 122 -1.43 -10.48 -8.72
N GLN A 123 -2.54 -9.76 -8.89
CA GLN A 123 -3.29 -9.72 -10.15
C GLN A 123 -2.64 -8.86 -11.25
N SER A 124 -1.63 -8.05 -10.93
CA SER A 124 -0.89 -7.28 -11.95
C SER A 124 -0.10 -8.23 -12.85
N ARG A 125 0.17 -7.82 -14.09
CA ARG A 125 1.12 -8.54 -14.94
C ARG A 125 2.52 -8.45 -14.35
N ASP A 126 3.33 -9.48 -14.56
CA ASP A 126 4.76 -9.38 -14.28
C ASP A 126 5.40 -8.40 -15.27
N ASN A 127 6.49 -7.76 -14.84
CA ASN A 127 7.19 -6.79 -15.68
C ASN A 127 7.97 -7.47 -16.82
N ASP A 128 8.32 -6.68 -17.81
CA ASP A 128 8.94 -7.18 -19.04
C ASP A 128 10.32 -7.82 -18.78
N LEU A 129 11.04 -7.36 -17.75
CA LEU A 129 12.33 -7.95 -17.37
C LEU A 129 12.17 -9.35 -16.80
N VAL A 130 11.17 -9.55 -15.92
CA VAL A 130 10.85 -10.87 -15.36
C VAL A 130 10.42 -11.83 -16.45
N GLN A 131 9.57 -11.39 -17.37
CA GLN A 131 9.15 -12.22 -18.50
C GLN A 131 10.35 -12.64 -19.35
N ARG A 132 11.19 -11.68 -19.77
CA ARG A 132 12.41 -11.96 -20.56
C ARG A 132 13.38 -12.89 -19.84
N THR A 133 13.48 -12.78 -18.52
CA THR A 133 14.35 -13.65 -17.71
C THR A 133 13.81 -15.08 -17.73
N ARG A 134 12.51 -15.28 -17.52
CA ARG A 134 11.90 -16.62 -17.58
C ARG A 134 12.03 -17.25 -18.96
N ASP A 135 11.79 -16.47 -20.01
CA ASP A 135 11.91 -16.94 -21.40
C ASP A 135 13.35 -17.37 -21.75
N ALA A 136 14.37 -16.77 -21.12
CA ALA A 136 15.76 -17.13 -21.32
C ALA A 136 16.19 -18.44 -20.63
N PHE A 137 15.41 -18.92 -19.67
CA PHE A 137 15.65 -20.17 -18.92
C PHE A 137 14.62 -21.27 -19.22
N ALA A 138 13.67 -21.03 -20.13
CA ALA A 138 12.70 -22.00 -20.62
C ALA A 138 13.28 -22.82 -21.78
#